data_AF-A0A660YVW1-F1
#
_entry.id   AF-A0A660YVW1-F1
#
_cell.length_a   1.000
_cell.length_b   1.000
_cell.length_c   1.000
_cell.angle_alpha   90.00
_cell.angle_beta   90.00
_cell.angle_gamma   90.00
#
_symmetry.space_group_name_H-M   'P 1'
#
loop_
_entity.id
_entity.type
_entity.pdbx_description
1 polymer ?
#
loop_
_entity_poly.entity_id
_entity_poly.type
_entity_poly.pdbx_seq_one_letter_code
_entity_poly.pdbx_strand_id
1 'polypeptide(L)'
;DAAQFTFSQSQGGLRGERELSVEKMRAIVDSIKLNRKQYITDFEKEVNKYFFKDTANATVYSTVNTRQTDALIYVRIQDRIKTAKNIIISNIKRFEWSNRQIEKFEVEIYKKYAIPAACIVFMLIGAPLGIMVKKGGFGVAASISLFFYLIYWTFLIGGEKLAERGVFSPIIGMWAANIFLGIIGIFLLIKTNRETITIKFTFLKKLVPKRMKYNSSEI
;
A
#
# COMPACT_ATOMS: atom_id res chain seq x y z
N ASP A 1 -45.90 17.55 -16.51
CA ASP A 1 -44.48 17.93 -16.46
C ASP A 1 -43.59 16.82 -15.90
N ALA A 2 -42.99 16.02 -16.78
CA ALA A 2 -41.98 15.02 -16.42
C ALA A 2 -40.55 15.61 -16.37
N ALA A 3 -40.39 16.91 -16.69
CA ALA A 3 -39.10 17.60 -16.72
C ALA A 3 -38.49 17.82 -15.32
N GLN A 4 -39.30 17.74 -14.26
CA GLN A 4 -38.87 17.95 -12.87
C GLN A 4 -38.19 16.70 -12.25
N PHE A 5 -38.18 15.57 -12.96
CA PHE A 5 -37.49 14.33 -12.57
C PHE A 5 -36.17 14.10 -13.29
N THR A 6 -35.64 15.12 -13.98
CA THR A 6 -34.26 15.06 -14.48
C THR A 6 -33.33 15.11 -13.27
N PHE A 7 -32.96 13.93 -12.77
CA PHE A 7 -31.82 13.76 -11.88
C PHE A 7 -30.62 14.42 -12.57
N SER A 8 -30.24 15.61 -12.12
CA SER A 8 -28.92 16.15 -12.37
C SER A 8 -27.95 15.17 -11.73
N GLN A 9 -27.47 14.21 -12.52
CA GLN A 9 -26.40 13.33 -12.12
C GLN A 9 -25.22 14.25 -11.83
N SER A 10 -24.95 14.46 -10.55
CA SER A 10 -23.79 15.20 -10.06
C SER A 10 -22.55 14.63 -10.75
N GLN A 11 -22.13 15.29 -11.82
CA GLN A 11 -20.86 14.99 -12.46
C GLN A 11 -19.77 15.37 -11.47
N GLY A 12 -19.02 14.36 -11.04
CA GLY A 12 -17.73 14.58 -10.40
C GLY A 12 -17.73 14.57 -8.87
N GLY A 13 -18.60 13.80 -8.22
CA GLY A 13 -18.23 13.25 -6.92
C GLY A 13 -16.96 12.41 -7.08
N LEU A 14 -15.99 12.52 -6.17
CA LEU A 14 -14.78 11.70 -6.17
C LEU A 14 -15.19 10.23 -6.34
N ARG A 15 -15.05 9.71 -7.55
CA ARG A 15 -15.04 8.28 -7.82
C ARG A 15 -14.02 7.70 -6.85
N GLY A 16 -14.44 6.71 -6.05
CA GLY A 16 -13.54 6.09 -5.07
C GLY A 16 -12.24 5.74 -5.76
N GLU A 17 -11.11 6.01 -5.13
CA GLU A 17 -9.76 5.94 -5.72
C GLU A 17 -9.53 4.66 -6.56
N ARG A 18 -10.18 3.56 -6.13
CA ARG A 18 -10.28 2.25 -6.81
C ARG A 18 -10.78 2.27 -8.27
N GLU A 19 -11.62 3.22 -8.64
CA GLU A 19 -12.18 3.39 -9.99
C GLU A 19 -11.29 4.28 -10.89
N LEU A 20 -10.22 4.86 -10.35
CA LEU A 20 -9.38 5.78 -11.10
C LEU A 20 -8.46 5.03 -12.07
N SER A 21 -8.33 5.50 -13.31
CA SER A 21 -7.33 4.96 -14.25
C SER A 21 -5.92 5.22 -13.74
N VAL A 22 -4.98 4.34 -14.08
CA VAL A 22 -3.55 4.47 -13.73
C VAL A 22 -2.99 5.81 -14.19
N GLU A 23 -3.36 6.30 -15.37
CA GLU A 23 -2.91 7.59 -15.89
C GLU A 23 -3.34 8.75 -15.00
N LYS A 24 -4.62 8.75 -14.59
CA LYS A 24 -5.15 9.77 -13.67
C LYS A 24 -4.48 9.69 -12.30
N MET A 25 -4.17 8.49 -11.80
CA MET A 25 -3.46 8.33 -10.53
C MET A 25 -2.03 8.87 -10.63
N ARG A 26 -1.34 8.62 -11.75
CA ARG A 26 0.00 9.18 -12.01
C ARG A 26 -0.04 10.71 -12.07
N ALA A 27 -1.00 11.28 -12.79
CA ALA A 27 -1.18 12.72 -12.85
C ALA A 27 -1.44 13.34 -11.46
N ILE A 28 -2.22 12.67 -10.60
CA ILE A 28 -2.41 13.10 -9.20
C ILE A 28 -1.09 13.03 -8.43
N VAL A 29 -0.37 11.90 -8.49
CA VAL A 29 0.93 11.74 -7.82
C VAL A 29 1.91 12.82 -8.26
N ASP A 30 1.97 13.11 -9.56
CA ASP A 30 2.85 14.14 -10.12
C ASP A 30 2.44 15.54 -9.65
N SER A 31 1.14 15.83 -9.61
CA SER A 31 0.64 17.11 -9.06
C SER A 31 1.00 17.28 -7.58
N ILE A 32 0.93 16.21 -6.78
CA ILE A 32 1.30 16.23 -5.36
C ILE A 32 2.81 16.43 -5.22
N LYS A 33 3.63 15.75 -6.04
CA LYS A 33 5.09 15.90 -6.07
C LYS A 33 5.50 17.32 -6.45
N LEU A 34 4.79 17.95 -7.39
CA LEU A 34 5.00 19.36 -7.78
C LEU A 34 4.64 20.33 -6.67
N ASN A 35 3.45 20.20 -6.08
CA ASN A 35 3.00 21.04 -4.96
C ASN A 35 3.96 20.93 -3.77
N ARG A 36 4.48 19.73 -3.48
CA ARG A 36 5.49 19.50 -2.44
C ARG A 36 6.77 20.32 -2.67
N LYS A 37 7.24 20.41 -3.92
CA LYS A 37 8.43 21.21 -4.26
C LYS A 37 8.19 22.69 -3.96
N GLN A 38 7.00 23.19 -4.27
CA GLN A 38 6.62 24.57 -3.98
C GLN A 38 6.56 24.85 -2.46
N TYR A 39 5.97 23.95 -1.67
CA TYR A 39 5.95 24.09 -0.21
C TYR A 39 7.35 24.11 0.41
N ILE A 40 8.30 23.32 -0.10
CA ILE A 40 9.68 23.33 0.41
C ILE A 40 10.32 24.68 0.14
N THR A 41 10.18 25.22 -1.08
CA THR A 41 10.70 26.55 -1.43
C THR A 41 10.09 27.66 -0.58
N ASP A 42 8.76 27.63 -0.37
CA ASP A 42 8.06 28.61 0.45
C ASP A 42 8.47 28.51 1.92
N PHE A 43 8.66 27.28 2.43
CA PHE A 43 9.16 27.03 3.77
C PHE A 43 10.59 27.52 3.96
N GLU A 44 11.51 27.23 3.03
CA GLU A 44 12.88 27.73 3.05
C GLU A 44 12.92 29.26 3.07
N LYS A 45 12.01 29.91 2.32
CA LYS A 45 11.89 31.36 2.28
C LYS A 45 11.38 31.94 3.60
N GLU A 46 10.36 31.34 4.22
CA GLU A 46 9.84 31.79 5.52
C GLU A 46 10.84 31.52 6.65
N VAL A 47 11.53 30.38 6.65
CA VAL A 47 12.61 30.08 7.61
C VAL A 47 13.74 31.11 7.46
N ASN A 48 14.21 31.38 6.25
CA ASN A 48 15.24 32.38 6.02
C ASN A 48 14.84 33.79 6.47
N LYS A 49 13.58 34.16 6.26
CA LYS A 49 13.03 35.45 6.68
C LYS A 49 12.98 35.60 8.20
N TYR A 50 12.48 34.60 8.93
CA TYR A 50 12.29 34.70 10.39
C TYR A 50 13.54 34.33 11.20
N PHE A 51 14.43 33.48 10.69
CA PHE A 51 15.61 33.01 11.45
C PHE A 51 16.93 33.69 11.07
N PHE A 52 17.13 34.12 9.83
CA PHE A 52 18.45 34.59 9.37
C PHE A 52 18.48 36.07 8.98
N LYS A 53 17.37 36.64 8.49
CA LYS A 53 17.34 38.03 8.03
C LYS A 53 17.30 39.07 9.16
N ASP A 54 16.73 38.72 10.32
CA ASP A 54 16.67 39.60 11.50
C ASP A 54 17.86 39.43 12.45
N THR A 55 18.51 38.25 12.45
CA THR A 55 19.72 37.98 13.26
C THR A 55 20.90 38.84 12.80
N ALA A 56 20.94 39.21 11.51
CA ALA A 56 21.92 40.15 10.97
C ALA A 56 21.70 41.61 11.43
N ASN A 57 20.48 41.98 11.88
CA ASN A 57 20.13 43.31 12.37
C ASN A 57 20.02 43.36 13.92
N ALA A 58 19.98 42.20 14.59
CA ALA A 58 19.85 42.09 16.04
C ALA A 58 21.11 42.53 16.82
N THR A 59 22.25 42.71 16.15
CA THR A 59 23.46 43.32 16.74
C THR A 59 23.32 44.82 17.03
N VAL A 60 22.19 45.46 16.72
CA VAL A 60 22.01 46.93 16.79
C VAL A 60 21.19 47.42 18.01
N TYR A 61 20.54 46.55 18.81
CA TYR A 61 19.66 46.97 19.91
C TYR A 61 20.25 46.85 21.33
N SER A 62 21.57 46.90 21.49
CA SER A 62 22.24 46.83 22.79
C SER A 62 22.39 48.19 23.51
N THR A 63 21.32 49.00 23.54
CA THR A 63 21.20 50.16 24.45
C THR A 63 19.72 50.45 24.78
N VAL A 64 19.09 49.66 25.67
CA VAL A 64 17.80 50.03 26.29
C VAL A 64 17.84 49.73 27.79
N ASN A 65 17.50 50.75 28.58
CA ASN A 65 17.57 50.81 30.04
C ASN A 65 16.80 49.66 30.73
N THR A 66 17.49 49.03 31.67
CA THR A 66 17.11 47.83 32.43
C THR A 66 16.30 48.21 33.67
N ARG A 67 15.04 47.72 33.80
CA ARG A 67 14.40 47.44 35.12
C ARG A 67 12.96 46.89 35.04
N GLN A 68 12.23 47.06 33.94
CA GLN A 68 10.87 46.47 33.76
C GLN A 68 10.67 45.73 32.41
N THR A 69 11.70 45.70 31.58
CA THR A 69 11.64 45.27 30.17
C THR A 69 12.06 43.82 29.97
N ASP A 70 12.84 43.23 30.88
CA ASP A 70 13.43 41.91 30.69
C ASP A 70 12.35 40.82 30.61
N ALA A 71 11.37 40.83 31.51
CA ALA A 71 10.24 39.88 31.49
C ALA A 71 9.44 39.95 30.17
N LEU A 72 9.21 41.15 29.63
CA LEU A 72 8.48 41.35 28.37
C LEU A 72 9.30 40.87 27.17
N ILE A 73 10.63 41.04 27.20
CA ILE A 73 11.55 40.54 26.17
C ILE A 73 11.53 39.01 26.16
N TYR A 74 11.62 38.37 27.33
CA TYR A 74 11.55 36.91 27.44
C TYR A 74 10.21 36.37 26.90
N VAL A 75 9.07 36.99 27.24
CA VAL A 75 7.76 36.57 26.74
C VAL A 75 7.67 36.69 25.21
N ARG A 76 8.15 37.81 24.62
CA ARG A 76 8.15 37.99 23.16
C ARG A 76 9.03 36.96 22.45
N ILE A 77 10.20 36.65 22.99
CA ILE A 77 11.09 35.62 22.45
C ILE A 77 10.42 34.24 22.52
N GLN A 78 9.79 33.91 23.65
CA GLN A 78 9.07 32.64 23.84
C GLN A 78 7.91 32.50 22.84
N ASP A 79 7.12 33.56 22.62
CA ASP A 79 6.01 33.53 21.65
C ASP A 79 6.50 33.35 20.20
N ARG A 80 7.62 33.98 19.83
CA ARG A 80 8.25 33.78 18.52
C ARG A 80 8.76 32.36 18.34
N ILE A 81 9.47 31.81 19.33
CA ILE A 81 9.96 30.42 19.32
C ILE A 81 8.79 29.43 19.24
N LYS A 82 7.73 29.66 20.04
CA LYS A 82 6.52 28.83 20.04
C LYS A 82 5.82 28.86 18.68
N THR A 83 5.71 30.03 18.06
CA THR A 83 5.12 30.20 16.73
C THR A 83 5.95 29.47 15.67
N ALA A 84 7.27 29.65 15.67
CA ALA A 84 8.18 28.97 14.74
C ALA A 84 8.12 27.44 14.90
N LYS A 85 8.11 26.94 16.14
CA LYS A 85 7.92 25.53 16.45
C LYS A 85 6.60 24.99 15.87
N ASN A 86 5.50 25.72 16.04
CA ASN A 86 4.19 25.31 15.51
C ASN A 86 4.19 25.27 13.97
N ILE A 87 4.86 26.23 13.32
CA ILE A 87 5.02 26.25 11.85
C ILE A 87 5.81 25.03 11.38
N ILE A 88 6.95 24.72 12.00
CA ILE A 88 7.76 23.55 11.64
C ILE A 88 6.96 22.25 11.82
N ILE A 89 6.31 22.07 12.97
CA ILE A 89 5.53 20.86 13.27
C ILE A 89 4.36 20.68 12.27
N SER A 90 3.66 21.76 11.94
CA SER A 90 2.55 21.70 10.98
C SER A 90 3.02 21.39 9.55
N ASN A 91 4.18 21.90 9.13
CA ASN A 91 4.78 21.56 7.85
C ASN A 91 5.25 20.11 7.77
N ILE A 92 5.89 19.59 8.82
CA ILE A 92 6.29 18.18 8.91
C ILE A 92 5.05 17.28 8.79
N LYS A 93 3.98 17.57 9.54
CA LYS A 93 2.73 16.80 9.44
C LYS A 93 2.11 16.84 8.04
N ARG A 94 2.17 18.00 7.36
CA ARG A 94 1.69 18.14 5.98
C ARG A 94 2.52 17.31 5.00
N PHE A 95 3.83 17.29 5.19
CA PHE A 95 4.75 16.47 4.39
C PHE A 95 4.47 14.98 4.55
N GLU A 96 4.33 14.50 5.80
CA GLU A 96 3.98 13.11 6.09
C GLU A 96 2.63 12.72 5.47
N TRP A 97 1.62 13.58 5.62
CA TRP A 97 0.30 13.33 5.03
C TRP A 97 0.37 13.23 3.51
N SER A 98 1.08 14.16 2.86
CA SER A 98 1.29 14.15 1.41
C SER A 98 2.03 12.91 0.94
N ASN A 99 3.08 12.48 1.67
CA ASN A 99 3.84 11.29 1.33
C ASN A 99 2.98 10.02 1.42
N ARG A 100 2.16 9.91 2.47
CA ARG A 100 1.20 8.79 2.61
C ARG A 100 0.19 8.74 1.47
N GLN A 101 -0.28 9.89 0.99
CA GLN A 101 -1.18 9.92 -0.18
C GLN A 101 -0.48 9.38 -1.44
N ILE A 102 0.77 9.80 -1.68
CA ILE A 102 1.58 9.29 -2.81
C ILE A 102 1.74 7.77 -2.71
N GLU A 103 2.16 7.27 -1.55
CA GLU A 103 2.36 5.84 -1.31
C GLU A 103 1.08 5.04 -1.55
N LYS A 104 -0.07 5.55 -1.10
CA LYS A 104 -1.38 4.93 -1.32
C LYS A 104 -1.72 4.80 -2.81
N PHE A 105 -1.54 5.86 -3.59
CA PHE A 105 -1.75 5.82 -5.04
C PHE A 105 -0.74 4.90 -5.74
N GLU A 106 0.52 4.90 -5.34
CA GLU A 106 1.54 4.01 -5.91
C GLU A 106 1.21 2.54 -5.62
N VAL A 107 0.77 2.19 -4.41
CA VAL A 107 0.29 0.83 -4.06
C VAL A 107 -0.85 0.42 -4.98
N GLU A 108 -1.83 1.31 -5.19
CA GLU A 108 -2.97 0.98 -6.04
C GLU A 108 -2.56 0.78 -7.51
N ILE A 109 -1.66 1.63 -8.02
CA ILE A 109 -1.08 1.47 -9.35
C ILE A 109 -0.40 0.09 -9.48
N TYR A 110 0.51 -0.24 -8.56
CA TYR A 110 1.22 -1.52 -8.61
C TYR A 110 0.30 -2.72 -8.46
N LYS A 111 -0.76 -2.61 -7.65
CA LYS A 111 -1.79 -3.66 -7.53
C LYS A 111 -2.47 -3.96 -8.86
N LYS A 112 -2.82 -2.93 -9.65
CA LYS A 112 -3.46 -3.10 -10.97
C LYS A 112 -2.57 -3.86 -11.96
N TYR A 113 -1.25 -3.78 -11.82
CA TYR A 113 -0.30 -4.59 -12.59
C TYR A 113 0.00 -5.96 -11.98
N ALA A 114 0.01 -6.07 -10.65
CA ALA A 114 0.32 -7.31 -9.96
C ALA A 114 -0.76 -8.39 -10.15
N ILE A 115 -2.04 -8.01 -10.16
CA ILE A 115 -3.16 -8.95 -10.35
C ILE A 115 -3.08 -9.72 -11.69
N PRO A 116 -2.93 -9.09 -12.87
CA PRO A 116 -2.78 -9.83 -14.11
C PRO A 116 -1.48 -10.64 -14.17
N ALA A 117 -0.39 -10.16 -13.56
CA ALA A 117 0.85 -10.93 -13.46
C ALA A 117 0.67 -12.20 -12.60
N ALA A 118 -0.18 -12.16 -11.57
CA ALA A 118 -0.50 -13.32 -10.74
C ALA A 118 -1.14 -14.46 -11.55
N CYS A 119 -1.90 -14.15 -12.60
CA CYS A 119 -2.48 -15.18 -13.48
C CYS A 119 -1.39 -16.06 -14.12
N ILE A 120 -0.27 -15.46 -14.53
CA ILE A 120 0.88 -16.19 -15.09
C ILE A 120 1.51 -17.08 -14.02
N VAL A 121 1.67 -16.56 -12.81
CA VAL A 121 2.20 -17.31 -11.66
C VAL A 121 1.30 -18.50 -11.31
N PHE A 122 -0.03 -18.31 -11.29
CA PHE A 122 -0.97 -19.38 -11.04
C PHE A 122 -0.97 -20.44 -12.13
N MET A 123 -0.76 -20.05 -13.40
CA MET A 123 -0.58 -21.02 -14.49
C MET A 123 0.67 -21.90 -14.26
N LEU A 124 1.78 -21.29 -13.84
CA LEU A 124 3.03 -22.00 -13.55
C LEU A 124 2.90 -22.99 -12.37
N ILE A 125 2.08 -22.66 -11.38
CA ILE A 125 1.78 -23.54 -10.25
C ILE A 125 0.76 -24.62 -10.64
N GLY A 126 -0.27 -24.24 -11.40
CA GLY A 126 -1.38 -25.11 -11.78
C GLY A 126 -0.97 -26.24 -12.73
N ALA A 127 -0.07 -25.98 -13.67
CA ALA A 127 0.42 -26.99 -14.61
C ALA A 127 1.06 -28.22 -13.92
N PRO A 128 2.08 -28.08 -13.06
CA PRO A 128 2.67 -29.22 -12.36
C PRO A 128 1.70 -29.86 -11.36
N LEU A 129 0.87 -29.07 -10.66
CA LEU A 129 -0.13 -29.62 -9.72
C LEU A 129 -1.19 -30.46 -10.43
N GLY A 130 -1.67 -30.04 -11.60
CA GLY A 130 -2.63 -30.81 -12.39
C GLY A 130 -2.08 -32.18 -12.80
N ILE A 131 -0.80 -32.26 -13.17
CA ILE A 131 -0.12 -33.52 -13.50
C ILE A 131 0.04 -34.41 -12.27
N MET A 132 0.43 -33.85 -11.12
CA MET A 132 0.63 -34.62 -9.88
C MET A 132 -0.68 -35.19 -9.32
N VAL A 133 -1.79 -34.45 -9.46
CA VAL A 133 -3.10 -34.81 -8.90
C VAL A 133 -3.88 -35.78 -9.79
N LYS A 134 -3.33 -36.24 -10.92
CA LYS A 134 -3.97 -37.25 -11.81
C LYS A 134 -4.43 -38.55 -11.10
N LYS A 135 -3.89 -38.87 -9.91
CA LYS A 135 -4.32 -40.00 -9.06
C LYS A 135 -5.31 -39.63 -7.94
N GLY A 136 -5.62 -38.35 -7.77
CA GLY A 136 -6.65 -37.83 -6.87
C GLY A 136 -7.91 -37.42 -7.65
N GLY A 137 -9.10 -37.54 -7.04
CA GLY A 137 -10.33 -37.08 -7.67
C GLY A 137 -10.35 -35.56 -7.89
N PHE A 138 -11.25 -35.07 -8.75
CA PHE A 138 -11.41 -33.65 -9.11
C PHE A 138 -11.39 -32.70 -7.89
N GLY A 139 -12.04 -33.09 -6.78
CA GLY A 139 -12.07 -32.29 -5.55
C GLY A 139 -10.70 -32.05 -4.90
N VAL A 140 -9.73 -32.94 -5.09
CA VAL A 140 -8.36 -32.77 -4.56
C VAL A 140 -7.63 -31.65 -5.31
N ALA A 141 -7.76 -31.61 -6.64
CA ALA A 141 -7.16 -30.54 -7.44
C ALA A 141 -7.79 -29.17 -7.10
N ALA A 142 -9.12 -29.12 -7.00
CA ALA A 142 -9.85 -27.90 -6.65
C ALA A 142 -9.46 -27.36 -5.26
N SER A 143 -9.36 -28.23 -4.26
CA SER A 143 -8.98 -27.82 -2.89
C SER A 143 -7.56 -27.29 -2.80
N ILE A 144 -6.60 -27.89 -3.52
CA ILE A 144 -5.22 -27.40 -3.57
C ILE A 144 -5.14 -26.04 -4.27
N SER A 145 -5.84 -25.86 -5.40
CA SER A 145 -5.90 -24.56 -6.08
C SER A 145 -6.49 -23.47 -5.18
N LEU A 146 -7.57 -23.78 -4.45
CA LEU A 146 -8.16 -22.86 -3.48
C LEU A 146 -7.18 -22.51 -2.36
N PHE A 147 -6.41 -23.48 -1.86
CA PHE A 147 -5.39 -23.24 -0.84
C PHE A 147 -4.33 -22.24 -1.30
N PHE A 148 -3.78 -22.39 -2.51
CA PHE A 148 -2.83 -21.43 -3.06
C PHE A 148 -3.45 -20.06 -3.34
N TYR A 149 -4.71 -20.01 -3.78
CA TYR A 149 -5.45 -18.76 -3.94
C TYR A 149 -5.59 -18.00 -2.62
N LEU A 150 -5.93 -18.69 -1.53
CA LEU A 150 -6.04 -18.08 -0.19
C LEU A 150 -4.70 -17.55 0.32
N ILE A 151 -3.61 -18.30 0.09
CA ILE A 151 -2.25 -17.83 0.40
C ILE A 151 -1.96 -16.54 -0.37
N TYR A 152 -2.16 -16.54 -1.69
CA TYR A 152 -1.94 -15.35 -2.51
C TYR A 152 -2.72 -14.15 -1.99
N TRP A 153 -4.01 -14.33 -1.70
CA TRP A 153 -4.88 -13.25 -1.23
C TRP A 153 -4.42 -12.69 0.12
N THR A 154 -3.96 -13.57 1.02
CA THR A 154 -3.40 -13.18 2.33
C THR A 154 -2.13 -12.35 2.16
N PHE A 155 -1.20 -12.78 1.29
CA PHE A 155 0.00 -12.03 0.98
C PHE A 155 -0.31 -10.69 0.30
N LEU A 156 -1.30 -10.65 -0.60
CA LEU A 156 -1.69 -9.43 -1.30
C LEU A 156 -2.28 -8.38 -0.33
N ILE A 157 -3.22 -8.78 0.54
CA ILE A 157 -3.78 -7.89 1.56
C ILE A 157 -2.72 -7.50 2.59
N GLY A 158 -1.91 -8.46 3.04
CA GLY A 158 -0.82 -8.20 3.98
C GLY A 158 0.16 -7.17 3.42
N GLY A 159 0.64 -7.40 2.19
CA GLY A 159 1.55 -6.51 1.46
C GLY A 159 0.96 -5.12 1.24
N GLU A 160 -0.33 -5.01 0.94
CA GLU A 160 -1.05 -3.73 0.86
C GLU A 160 -1.01 -3.00 2.19
N LYS A 161 -1.35 -3.67 3.30
CA LYS A 161 -1.36 -3.05 4.62
C LYS A 161 0.03 -2.66 5.12
N LEU A 162 1.06 -3.41 4.75
CA LEU A 162 2.45 -3.10 5.09
C LEU A 162 2.97 -1.90 4.28
N ALA A 163 2.61 -1.83 2.99
CA ALA A 163 2.99 -0.72 2.12
C ALA A 163 2.22 0.58 2.46
N GLU A 164 0.92 0.51 2.75
CA GLU A 164 0.12 1.65 3.23
C GLU A 164 0.64 2.24 4.55
N ARG A 165 1.31 1.44 5.37
CA ARG A 165 1.91 1.86 6.64
C ARG A 165 3.35 2.37 6.49
N GLY A 166 3.91 2.37 5.28
CA GLY A 166 5.30 2.77 5.02
C GLY A 166 6.35 1.80 5.55
N VAL A 167 5.98 0.55 5.89
CA VAL A 167 6.94 -0.48 6.35
C VAL A 167 7.73 -1.06 5.18
N PHE A 168 7.06 -1.27 4.05
CA PHE A 168 7.69 -1.68 2.80
C PHE A 168 7.41 -0.67 1.70
N SER A 169 8.29 -0.62 0.70
CA SER A 169 8.01 0.17 -0.50
C SER A 169 6.78 -0.39 -1.24
N PRO A 170 5.94 0.47 -1.85
CA PRO A 170 4.76 0.05 -2.60
C PRO A 170 5.04 -1.05 -3.63
N ILE A 171 6.21 -0.99 -4.27
CA ILE A 171 6.61 -1.95 -5.28
C ILE A 171 6.88 -3.33 -4.69
N ILE A 172 7.61 -3.42 -3.57
CA ILE A 172 7.91 -4.69 -2.91
C ILE A 172 6.63 -5.27 -2.32
N GLY A 173 5.82 -4.45 -1.65
CA GLY A 173 4.58 -4.90 -1.02
C GLY A 173 3.62 -5.57 -2.01
N MET A 174 3.47 -5.02 -3.23
CA MET A 174 2.56 -5.57 -4.24
C MET A 174 3.14 -6.75 -5.02
N TRP A 175 4.45 -6.77 -5.26
CA TRP A 175 5.09 -7.84 -6.03
C TRP A 175 5.55 -9.03 -5.19
N ALA A 176 5.69 -8.87 -3.86
CA ALA A 176 6.16 -9.93 -2.96
C ALA A 176 5.33 -11.22 -3.10
N ALA A 177 4.00 -11.11 -3.18
CA ALA A 177 3.12 -12.26 -3.37
C ALA A 177 3.42 -13.02 -4.67
N ASN A 178 3.55 -12.29 -5.79
CA ASN A 178 3.86 -12.85 -7.10
C ASN A 178 5.25 -13.48 -7.15
N ILE A 179 6.25 -12.84 -6.56
CA ILE A 179 7.63 -13.35 -6.53
C ILE A 179 7.68 -14.63 -5.68
N PHE A 180 7.08 -14.61 -4.50
CA PHE A 180 7.07 -15.75 -3.59
C PHE A 180 6.38 -16.97 -4.23
N LEU A 181 5.18 -16.79 -4.75
CA LEU A 181 4.44 -17.86 -5.44
C LEU A 181 5.11 -18.27 -6.76
N GLY A 182 5.73 -17.33 -7.47
CA GLY A 182 6.48 -17.59 -8.69
C GLY A 182 7.68 -18.52 -8.43
N ILE A 183 8.45 -18.24 -7.38
CA ILE A 183 9.56 -19.11 -6.96
C ILE A 183 9.05 -20.51 -6.63
N ILE A 184 7.96 -20.60 -5.87
CA ILE A 184 7.33 -21.89 -5.52
C ILE A 184 6.85 -22.63 -6.78
N GLY A 185 6.21 -21.92 -7.71
CA GLY A 185 5.72 -22.48 -8.97
C GLY A 185 6.83 -23.01 -9.86
N ILE A 186 7.92 -22.24 -10.02
CA ILE A 186 9.11 -22.66 -10.77
C ILE A 186 9.76 -23.88 -10.11
N PHE A 187 9.90 -23.87 -8.78
CA PHE A 187 10.43 -25.00 -8.03
C PHE A 187 9.57 -26.26 -8.22
N LEU A 188 8.25 -26.14 -8.11
CA LEU A 188 7.29 -27.23 -8.38
C LEU A 188 7.42 -27.76 -9.81
N LEU A 189 7.54 -26.86 -10.80
CA LEU A 189 7.66 -27.23 -12.19
C LEU A 189 8.95 -28.02 -12.47
N ILE A 190 10.09 -27.56 -11.96
CA ILE A 190 11.37 -28.26 -12.08
C ILE A 190 11.29 -29.64 -11.39
N LYS A 191 10.69 -29.69 -10.20
CA LYS A 191 10.60 -30.92 -9.41
C LYS A 191 9.70 -31.96 -10.08
N THR A 192 8.52 -31.56 -10.57
CA THR A 192 7.59 -32.44 -11.28
C THR A 192 8.15 -32.91 -12.62
N ASN A 193 8.97 -32.10 -13.30
CA ASN A 193 9.63 -32.52 -14.53
C ASN A 193 10.74 -33.55 -14.28
N ARG A 194 11.45 -33.46 -13.15
CA ARG A 194 12.53 -34.39 -12.79
C ARG A 194 12.04 -35.70 -12.18
N GLU A 195 10.96 -35.65 -11.41
CA GLU A 195 10.38 -36.81 -10.75
C GLU A 195 8.86 -36.81 -10.91
N THR A 196 8.28 -37.93 -11.37
CA THR A 196 6.82 -38.14 -11.37
C THR A 196 6.31 -38.30 -9.94
N ILE A 197 6.32 -37.21 -9.17
CA ILE A 197 5.94 -37.22 -7.76
C ILE A 197 4.42 -37.39 -7.69
N THR A 198 4.01 -38.48 -7.05
CA THR A 198 2.61 -38.69 -6.66
C THR A 198 2.47 -38.33 -5.20
N ILE A 199 1.84 -37.20 -4.90
CA ILE A 199 1.59 -36.81 -3.51
C ILE A 199 0.53 -37.75 -2.94
N LYS A 200 0.94 -38.69 -2.07
CA LYS A 200 0.01 -39.58 -1.35
C LYS A 200 -0.65 -38.79 -0.22
N PHE A 201 -1.82 -38.22 -0.48
CA PHE A 201 -2.64 -37.52 0.53
C PHE A 201 -3.41 -38.48 1.44
N THR A 202 -2.70 -39.37 2.14
CA THR A 202 -3.30 -40.28 3.15
C THR A 202 -3.98 -39.52 4.28
N PHE A 203 -3.56 -38.28 4.55
CA PHE A 203 -4.17 -37.39 5.55
C PHE A 203 -5.61 -36.97 5.21
N LEU A 204 -5.91 -36.68 3.94
CA LEU A 204 -7.28 -36.30 3.51
C LEU A 204 -8.26 -37.48 3.61
N LYS A 205 -7.77 -38.72 3.41
CA LYS A 205 -8.58 -39.94 3.63
C LYS A 205 -9.00 -40.14 5.09
N LYS A 206 -8.31 -39.50 6.06
CA LYS A 206 -8.63 -39.56 7.50
C LYS A 206 -9.71 -38.55 7.90
N LEU A 207 -9.93 -37.51 7.10
CA LEU A 207 -10.94 -36.46 7.32
C LEU A 207 -12.32 -36.81 6.73
N VAL A 208 -12.41 -37.88 5.93
CA VAL A 208 -13.70 -38.39 5.41
C VAL A 208 -14.37 -39.25 6.50
N PRO A 209 -15.55 -38.85 7.03
CA PRO A 209 -16.24 -39.60 8.06
C PRO A 209 -16.62 -41.01 7.56
N LYS A 210 -16.35 -42.02 8.39
CA LYS A 210 -16.58 -43.45 8.09
C LYS A 210 -18.01 -43.81 7.66
N ARG A 211 -19.01 -42.95 7.91
CA ARG A 211 -20.43 -43.18 7.59
C ARG A 211 -20.73 -43.28 6.09
N MET A 212 -19.90 -42.74 5.20
CA MET A 212 -20.11 -42.85 3.75
C MET A 212 -19.56 -44.14 3.12
N LYS A 213 -18.90 -45.03 3.87
CA LYS A 213 -18.32 -46.26 3.32
C LYS A 213 -19.28 -47.45 3.21
N TYR A 214 -20.51 -47.35 3.74
CA TYR A 214 -21.44 -48.48 3.84
C TYR A 214 -22.47 -48.57 2.69
N ASN A 215 -22.73 -47.48 1.96
CA ASN A 215 -23.79 -47.45 0.93
C ASN A 215 -23.33 -47.85 -0.49
N SER A 216 -22.08 -48.29 -0.66
CA SER A 216 -21.55 -48.72 -1.98
C SER A 216 -21.26 -50.22 -2.06
N SER A 217 -21.70 -51.01 -1.07
CA SER A 217 -21.61 -52.47 -1.08
C SER A 217 -22.98 -53.16 -1.21
N GLU A 218 -24.06 -52.40 -1.44
CA GLU A 218 -25.43 -52.93 -1.59
C GLU A 218 -26.16 -52.45 -2.86
N ILE A 219 -25.48 -51.83 -3.84
CA ILE A 219 -26.07 -51.56 -5.17
C ILE A 219 -25.05 -51.89 -6.25
#